data_AF-A0A4Z1AFS3-F1
#
_entry.id   AF-A0A4Z1AFS3-F1
#
_cell.length_a   1.000
_cell.length_b   1.000
_cell.length_c   1.000
_cell.angle_alpha   90.00
_cell.angle_beta   90.00
_cell.angle_gamma   90.00
#
_symmetry.space_group_name_H-M   'P 1'
#
loop_
_entity.id
_entity.type
_entity.pdbx_description
1 polymer ?
#
loop_
_entity_poly.entity_id
_entity_poly.type
_entity_poly.pdbx_seq_one_letter_code
_entity_poly.pdbx_strand_id
1 'polypeptide(L)'
;MKFFLIELEYLVPLEKLDQAVPAHREFLQTLYDIGTLLLSGPKEPRNGGMIIAKSISLEKISETMKGDPFAKLGYANYKYTEFHPVKHQTFLKSWIEG
;
A
#
# COMPACT_ATOMS: atom_id res chain seq x y z
N MET A 1 -9.17 -13.16 6.89
CA MET A 1 -8.43 -11.98 6.38
C MET A 1 -8.05 -12.24 4.93
N LYS A 2 -8.03 -11.21 4.08
CA LYS A 2 -7.53 -11.28 2.69
C LYS A 2 -6.23 -10.50 2.56
N PHE A 3 -5.38 -10.89 1.61
CA PHE A 3 -4.08 -10.26 1.39
C PHE A 3 -4.00 -9.65 -0.01
N PHE A 4 -3.36 -8.51 -0.11
CA PHE A 4 -3.32 -7.73 -1.33
C PHE A 4 -1.90 -7.29 -1.65
N LEU A 5 -1.53 -7.48 -2.91
CA LEU A 5 -0.50 -6.69 -3.57
C LEU A 5 -1.17 -5.44 -4.15
N ILE A 6 -0.73 -4.27 -3.70
CA ILE A 6 -1.24 -2.99 -4.18
C ILE A 6 -0.12 -2.30 -4.93
N GLU A 7 -0.32 -2.16 -6.23
CA GLU A 7 0.61 -1.56 -7.14
C GLU A 7 0.18 -0.12 -7.42
N LEU A 8 1.10 0.83 -7.21
CA LEU A 8 0.90 2.23 -7.57
C LEU A 8 1.60 2.51 -8.90
N GLU A 9 0.98 3.32 -9.74
CA GLU A 9 1.56 3.89 -10.96
C GLU A 9 1.50 5.41 -10.87
N TYR A 10 2.64 6.10 -10.95
CA TYR A 10 2.69 7.56 -10.82
C TYR A 10 2.23 8.25 -12.11
N LEU A 11 1.34 9.22 -11.96
CA LEU A 11 0.70 9.97 -13.05
C LEU A 11 1.27 11.37 -13.24
N VAL A 12 2.20 11.77 -12.38
CA VAL A 12 2.83 13.10 -12.36
C VAL A 12 4.35 12.98 -12.30
N PRO A 13 5.09 14.03 -12.71
CA PRO A 13 6.54 14.08 -12.55
C PRO A 13 6.98 13.90 -11.09
N LEU A 14 8.16 13.32 -10.89
CA LEU A 14 8.68 12.99 -9.56
C LEU A 14 8.82 14.22 -8.67
N GLU A 15 9.18 15.38 -9.23
CA GLU A 15 9.34 16.63 -8.49
C GLU A 15 8.02 17.09 -7.84
N LYS A 16 6.90 16.79 -8.49
CA LYS A 16 5.56 17.09 -7.96
C LYS A 16 5.11 16.02 -6.97
N LEU A 17 5.40 14.76 -7.25
CA LEU A 17 5.12 13.64 -6.35
C LEU A 17 5.85 13.80 -5.00
N ASP A 18 7.12 14.22 -5.05
CA ASP A 18 8.01 14.35 -3.89
C ASP A 18 7.48 15.35 -2.85
N GLN A 19 6.69 16.34 -3.27
CA GLN A 19 6.03 17.29 -2.36
C GLN A 19 4.95 16.62 -1.49
N ALA A 20 4.34 15.53 -1.96
CA ALA A 20 3.32 14.78 -1.23
C ALA A 20 3.88 13.56 -0.48
N VAL A 21 5.16 13.19 -0.70
CA VAL A 21 5.80 12.02 -0.07
C VAL A 21 5.77 12.06 1.46
N PRO A 22 6.04 13.19 2.16
CA PRO A 22 5.99 13.22 3.62
C PRO A 22 4.61 12.84 4.18
N ALA A 23 3.54 13.46 3.66
CA ALA A 23 2.17 13.15 4.06
C ALA A 23 1.76 11.72 3.69
N HIS A 24 2.22 11.22 2.53
CA HIS A 24 1.99 9.83 2.13
C HIS A 24 2.61 8.85 3.13
N ARG A 25 3.85 9.09 3.57
CA ARG A 25 4.52 8.25 4.58
C ARG A 25 3.81 8.29 5.93
N GLU A 26 3.35 9.46 6.37
CA GLU A 26 2.55 9.58 7.60
C GLU A 26 1.26 8.77 7.51
N PHE A 27 0.55 8.86 6.38
CA PHE A 27 -0.64 8.05 6.13
C PHE A 27 -0.33 6.54 6.21
N LEU A 28 0.72 6.07 5.51
CA LEU A 28 1.12 4.66 5.56
C LEU A 28 1.50 4.22 6.98
N GLN A 29 2.16 5.08 7.76
CA GLN A 29 2.51 4.78 9.15
C GLN A 29 1.28 4.45 9.99
N THR A 30 0.17 5.19 9.83
CA THR A 30 -1.08 4.86 10.54
C THR A 30 -1.60 3.46 10.23
N LEU A 31 -1.35 2.96 9.01
CA LEU A 31 -1.75 1.62 8.59
C LEU A 31 -0.77 0.54 9.06
N TYR A 32 0.50 0.87 9.25
CA TYR A 32 1.46 0.00 9.92
C TYR A 32 1.12 -0.16 11.40
N ASP A 33 0.76 0.94 12.07
CA ASP A 33 0.47 0.94 13.52
C ASP A 33 -0.72 0.04 13.88
N ILE A 34 -1.69 -0.10 12.97
CA ILE A 34 -2.84 -1.01 13.13
C ILE A 34 -2.63 -2.37 12.44
N GLY A 35 -1.43 -2.64 11.94
CA GLY A 35 -1.06 -3.91 11.31
C GLY A 35 -1.73 -4.19 9.95
N THR A 36 -2.30 -3.18 9.28
CA THR A 36 -2.89 -3.34 7.94
C THR A 36 -1.80 -3.53 6.87
N LEU A 37 -0.68 -2.82 6.97
CA LEU A 37 0.44 -2.96 6.04
C LEU A 37 1.52 -3.89 6.57
N LEU A 38 2.12 -4.67 5.67
CA LEU A 38 3.30 -5.47 5.95
C LEU A 38 4.58 -4.80 5.45
N LEU A 39 4.56 -4.31 4.22
CA LEU A 39 5.68 -3.62 3.60
C LEU A 39 5.22 -2.70 2.48
N SER A 40 6.02 -1.69 2.17
CA SER A 40 5.78 -0.74 1.10
C SER A 40 7.07 -0.09 0.63
N GLY A 41 7.15 0.28 -0.64
CA GLY A 41 8.28 1.04 -1.17
C GLY A 41 8.07 1.50 -2.61
N PRO A 42 8.93 2.40 -3.12
CA PRO A 42 8.96 2.73 -4.54
C PRO A 42 9.38 1.50 -5.37
N LYS A 43 8.89 1.43 -6.61
CA LYS A 43 9.43 0.49 -7.61
C LYS A 43 10.82 0.94 -8.06
N GLU A 44 11.57 0.02 -8.65
CA GLU A 44 12.75 0.35 -9.43
C GLU A 44 12.59 -0.12 -10.89
N PRO A 45 12.56 0.79 -11.88
CA PRO A 45 12.73 2.25 -11.75
C PRO A 45 11.55 2.92 -11.01
N ARG A 46 11.80 4.09 -10.40
CA ARG A 46 10.85 4.88 -9.59
C ARG A 46 9.68 5.47 -10.41
N ASN A 47 8.85 4.61 -10.98
CA ASN A 47 7.64 4.95 -11.76
C ASN A 47 6.33 4.59 -11.02
N GLY A 48 6.45 4.13 -9.78
CA GLY A 48 5.32 3.66 -9.00
C GLY A 48 5.75 3.21 -7.61
N GLY A 49 4.81 2.57 -6.93
CA GLY A 49 5.03 1.98 -5.61
C GLY A 49 4.49 0.57 -5.53
N MET A 50 4.92 -0.16 -4.52
CA MET A 50 4.40 -1.48 -4.18
C MET A 50 4.07 -1.53 -2.71
N ILE A 51 2.94 -2.13 -2.36
CA ILE A 51 2.47 -2.29 -0.99
C ILE A 51 1.94 -3.72 -0.81
N ILE A 52 2.28 -4.37 0.31
CA ILE A 52 1.62 -5.58 0.77
C ILE A 52 0.75 -5.23 1.96
N ALA A 53 -0.53 -5.58 1.86
CA ALA A 53 -1.53 -5.26 2.87
C ALA A 53 -2.41 -6.47 3.18
N LYS A 54 -3.09 -6.41 4.33
CA LYS A 54 -4.19 -7.31 4.67
C LYS A 54 -5.46 -6.50 4.98
N SER A 55 -6.63 -7.04 4.61
CA SER A 55 -7.93 -6.40 4.85
C SER A 55 -9.04 -7.44 4.85
N ILE A 56 -10.20 -7.09 5.40
CA ILE A 56 -11.39 -7.95 5.38
C ILE A 56 -11.99 -8.09 3.97
N SER A 57 -11.79 -7.10 3.10
CA SER A 57 -12.30 -7.09 1.72
C SER A 57 -11.53 -6.14 0.81
N LEU A 58 -11.72 -6.29 -0.51
CA LEU A 58 -11.17 -5.39 -1.53
C LEU A 58 -11.76 -3.98 -1.40
N GLU A 59 -13.05 -3.89 -1.13
CA GLU A 59 -13.78 -2.62 -0.94
C GLU A 59 -13.22 -1.87 0.27
N LYS A 60 -12.94 -2.58 1.37
CA LYS A 60 -12.39 -1.95 2.58
C LYS A 60 -10.97 -1.40 2.35
N ILE A 61 -10.10 -2.16 1.69
CA ILE A 61 -8.72 -1.69 1.46
C ILE A 61 -8.68 -0.57 0.42
N SER A 62 -9.47 -0.68 -0.66
CA SER A 62 -9.56 0.37 -1.67
C SER A 62 -10.15 1.67 -1.10
N GLU A 63 -11.16 1.59 -0.23
CA GLU A 63 -11.69 2.76 0.48
C GLU A 63 -10.65 3.38 1.40
N THR A 64 -9.90 2.55 2.13
CA THR A 64 -8.81 3.03 3.00
C THR A 64 -7.76 3.79 2.20
N MET A 65 -7.35 3.25 1.04
CA MET A 65 -6.35 3.87 0.16
C MET A 65 -6.82 5.17 -0.51
N LYS A 66 -8.13 5.47 -0.55
CA LYS A 66 -8.59 6.83 -0.92
C LYS A 66 -8.15 7.89 0.09
N GLY A 67 -7.76 7.48 1.30
CA GLY A 67 -7.16 8.34 2.32
C GLY A 67 -5.75 8.83 1.97
N ASP A 68 -5.05 8.12 1.10
CA ASP A 68 -3.68 8.41 0.69
C ASP A 68 -3.59 9.77 -0.02
N PRO A 69 -2.66 10.66 0.36
CA PRO A 69 -2.39 11.91 -0.35
C PRO A 69 -2.19 11.73 -1.86
N PHE A 70 -1.52 10.66 -2.30
CA PHE A 70 -1.36 10.39 -3.73
C PHE A 70 -2.69 10.09 -4.41
N ALA A 71 -3.61 9.38 -3.75
CA ALA A 71 -4.95 9.10 -4.29
C ALA A 71 -5.81 10.38 -4.32
N LYS A 72 -5.81 11.16 -3.22
CA LYS A 72 -6.58 12.41 -3.11
C LYS A 72 -6.17 13.46 -4.13
N LEU A 73 -4.87 13.54 -4.42
CA LEU A 73 -4.33 14.49 -5.39
C LEU A 73 -4.35 13.96 -6.83
N GLY A 74 -4.76 12.70 -7.05
CA GLY A 74 -4.73 12.06 -8.37
C GLY A 74 -3.32 11.86 -8.91
N TYR A 75 -2.32 11.68 -8.04
CA TYR A 75 -0.91 11.52 -8.42
C TYR A 75 -0.54 10.08 -8.73
N ALA A 76 -1.37 9.11 -8.31
CA ALA A 76 -1.13 7.71 -8.61
C ALA A 76 -2.42 6.94 -8.88
N ASN A 77 -2.33 5.98 -9.81
CA ASN A 77 -3.32 4.92 -9.96
C ASN A 77 -2.99 3.75 -9.03
N TYR A 78 -4.01 3.01 -8.60
CA TYR A 78 -3.89 1.88 -7.70
C TYR A 78 -4.49 0.63 -8.35
N LYS A 79 -3.70 -0.43 -8.42
CA LYS A 79 -4.13 -1.75 -8.85
C LYS A 79 -4.02 -2.73 -7.68
N TYR A 80 -5.10 -3.43 -7.40
CA TYR A 80 -5.20 -4.36 -6.29
C TYR A 80 -5.22 -5.79 -6.83
N THR A 81 -4.35 -6.65 -6.31
CA THR A 81 -4.33 -8.08 -6.63
C THR A 81 -4.46 -8.87 -5.33
N GLU A 82 -5.58 -9.56 -5.15
CA GLU A 82 -5.78 -10.48 -4.03
C GLU A 82 -4.90 -11.71 -4.19
N PHE A 83 -4.27 -12.18 -3.12
CA PHE A 83 -3.48 -13.40 -3.12
C PHE A 83 -3.57 -14.13 -1.77
N HIS A 84 -3.13 -15.39 -1.77
CA HIS A 84 -3.06 -16.23 -0.57
C HIS A 84 -1.60 -16.55 -0.24
N PRO A 85 -1.04 -16.04 0.87
CA PRO A 85 0.34 -16.32 1.28
C PRO A 85 0.46 -17.73 1.89
N VAL A 86 0.37 -18.78 1.08
CA VAL A 86 0.40 -20.19 1.55
C VAL A 86 1.72 -20.57 2.21
N LYS A 87 2.84 -20.02 1.72
CA LYS A 87 4.17 -20.18 2.33
C LYS A 87 4.72 -18.81 2.68
N HIS A 88 5.28 -18.71 3.87
CA HIS A 88 5.87 -17.50 4.40
C HIS A 88 6.92 -17.85 5.46
N GLN A 89 7.77 -16.88 5.80
CA GLN A 89 8.71 -17.03 6.91
C GLN A 89 7.96 -17.07 8.25
N THR A 90 8.55 -17.74 9.24
CA THR A 90 7.92 -17.92 10.55
C THR A 90 7.67 -16.60 11.28
N PHE A 91 8.55 -15.59 11.09
CA PHE A 91 8.38 -14.27 11.70
C PHE A 91 7.15 -13.51 11.18
N LEU A 92 6.56 -13.91 10.05
CA LEU A 92 5.33 -13.31 9.51
C LEU A 92 4.05 -13.96 10.04
N LYS A 93 4.16 -15.06 10.79
CA LYS A 93 3.01 -15.87 11.21
C LYS A 93 1.98 -15.05 11.99
N SER A 94 2.42 -14.24 12.97
CA SER A 94 1.52 -13.39 13.76
C SER A 94 0.79 -12.35 12.92
N TRP A 95 1.44 -11.83 11.88
CA TRP A 95 0.79 -10.87 10.98
C TRP A 95 -0.20 -11.55 10.02
N ILE A 96 0.07 -12.78 9.58
CA ILE A 96 -0.80 -13.51 8.65
C ILE A 96 -2.02 -14.10 9.37
N GLU A 97 -1.82 -14.66 10.57
CA GLU A 97 -2.88 -15.37 11.31
C GLU A 97 -3.66 -14.47 12.28
N GLY A 98 -3.10 -13.31 12.67
CA GLY A 98 -3.78 -12.31 13.50
C GLY A 98 -4.74 -11.43 12.73
#